data_AF-A0A8J2LGN0-F1
#
_entry.id   AF-A0A8J2LGN0-F1
#
_cell.length_a   1.000
_cell.length_b   1.000
_cell.length_c   1.000
_cell.angle_alpha   90.00
_cell.angle_beta   90.00
_cell.angle_gamma   90.00
#
_symmetry.space_group_name_H-M   'P 1'
#
loop_
_entity.id
_entity.type
_entity.pdbx_description
1 polymer ?
#
loop_
_entity_poly.entity_id
_entity_poly.type
_entity_poly.pdbx_seq_one_letter_code
_entity_poly.pdbx_strand_id
1 'polypeptide(L)'
;EPNEEPDPSKKESQGSECHAVLRTKIGGHAILYSAELDGVCAKEGHDLLEMNPKENSDVFNKCKLVEVKTCSKTQQNKIGHWGFRKNKSRRWWVQGALGGVSNFVVGYRDDATGLVKEVENIPMKDLYKKYGLVWRVGIQVLRGFPVTSEAEGFGR
;
A
#
# COMPACT_ATOMS: atom_id res chain seq x y z
N GLU A 1 5.44 -18.76 8.30
CA GLU A 1 4.63 -19.38 7.24
C GLU A 1 3.30 -18.67 7.03
N PRO A 2 2.62 -18.87 5.88
CA PRO A 2 1.25 -18.38 5.69
C PRO A 2 0.32 -18.88 6.80
N ASN A 3 -0.63 -18.03 7.22
CA ASN A 3 -1.65 -18.35 8.24
C ASN A 3 -1.13 -18.69 9.65
N GLU A 4 0.16 -18.57 9.92
CA GLU A 4 0.67 -18.65 11.29
C GLU A 4 0.29 -17.42 12.10
N GLU A 5 0.06 -17.62 13.41
CA GLU A 5 -0.14 -16.50 14.33
C GLU A 5 1.14 -15.65 14.44
N PRO A 6 1.03 -14.32 14.37
CA PRO A 6 2.18 -13.44 14.56
C PRO A 6 2.81 -13.65 15.95
N ASP A 7 4.14 -13.81 16.00
CA ASP A 7 4.89 -13.92 17.24
C ASP A 7 5.64 -12.60 17.53
N PRO A 8 5.10 -11.73 18.40
CA PRO A 8 5.71 -10.44 18.73
C PRO A 8 6.94 -10.56 19.66
N SER A 9 7.26 -11.76 20.15
CA SER A 9 8.44 -11.98 21.01
C SER A 9 9.73 -12.13 20.21
N LYS A 10 9.63 -12.47 18.91
CA LYS A 10 10.77 -12.55 18.00
C LYS A 10 11.33 -11.16 17.76
N LYS A 11 12.66 -11.02 17.89
CA LYS A 11 13.34 -9.77 17.51
C LYS A 11 13.22 -9.57 16.00
N GLU A 12 12.78 -8.39 15.61
CA GLU A 12 12.83 -7.97 14.21
C GLU A 12 14.29 -7.99 13.72
N SER A 13 14.55 -8.75 12.65
CA SER A 13 15.81 -8.65 11.94
C SER A 13 15.70 -7.48 10.96
N GLN A 14 16.44 -6.40 11.20
CA GLN A 14 16.45 -5.19 10.34
C GLN A 14 16.89 -5.45 8.88
N GLY A 15 17.28 -6.66 8.51
CA GLY A 15 17.67 -7.03 7.15
C GLY A 15 16.66 -7.92 6.40
N SER A 16 15.51 -8.23 7.00
CA SER A 16 14.49 -9.07 6.36
C SER A 16 13.46 -8.21 5.63
N GLU A 17 13.72 -7.88 4.37
CA GLU A 17 12.78 -7.18 3.49
C GLU A 17 12.32 -8.09 2.35
N CYS A 18 11.09 -7.88 1.86
CA CYS A 18 10.57 -8.54 0.67
C CYS A 18 10.32 -7.49 -0.41
N HIS A 19 10.77 -7.78 -1.63
CA HIS A 19 10.63 -6.88 -2.76
C HIS A 19 9.97 -7.58 -3.94
N ALA A 20 9.05 -6.89 -4.60
CA ALA A 20 8.53 -7.30 -5.90
C ALA A 20 9.18 -6.49 -7.02
N VAL A 21 9.58 -7.18 -8.08
CA VAL A 21 10.04 -6.54 -9.32
C VAL A 21 8.82 -6.29 -10.20
N LEU A 22 8.53 -5.00 -10.43
CA LEU A 22 7.35 -4.55 -11.14
C LEU A 22 7.74 -3.88 -12.45
N ARG A 23 6.91 -4.12 -13.48
CA ARG A 23 7.01 -3.46 -14.77
C ARG A 23 5.76 -2.64 -15.02
N THR A 24 5.94 -1.40 -15.44
CA THR A 24 4.83 -0.50 -15.83
C THR A 24 5.19 0.32 -17.07
N LYS A 25 4.22 1.09 -17.58
CA LYS A 25 4.43 2.08 -18.64
C LYS A 25 3.81 3.41 -18.21
N ILE A 26 4.59 4.48 -18.19
CA ILE A 26 4.14 5.83 -17.83
C ILE A 26 4.54 6.80 -18.94
N GLY A 27 3.57 7.51 -19.52
CA GLY A 27 3.85 8.52 -20.57
C GLY A 27 4.62 7.96 -21.76
N GLY A 28 4.36 6.71 -22.18
CA GLY A 28 5.11 6.06 -23.25
C GLY A 28 6.37 5.31 -22.81
N HIS A 29 6.92 5.61 -21.64
CA HIS A 29 8.16 5.01 -21.14
C HIS A 29 7.89 3.71 -20.37
N ALA A 30 8.53 2.62 -20.76
CA ALA A 30 8.55 1.39 -19.98
C ALA A 30 9.49 1.56 -18.78
N ILE A 31 9.01 1.24 -17.58
CA ILE A 31 9.76 1.36 -16.34
C ILE A 31 9.78 -0.02 -15.66
N LEU A 32 10.97 -0.46 -15.26
CA LEU A 32 11.19 -1.61 -14.41
C LEU A 32 11.75 -1.11 -13.07
N TYR A 33 11.15 -1.52 -11.96
CA TYR A 33 11.52 -1.04 -10.64
C TYR A 33 11.21 -2.09 -9.57
N SER A 34 11.85 -1.95 -8.41
CA SER A 34 11.58 -2.74 -7.22
C SER A 34 10.63 -1.98 -6.31
N ALA A 35 9.67 -2.67 -5.72
CA ALA A 35 8.82 -2.15 -4.65
C ALA A 35 8.90 -3.08 -3.45
N GLU A 36 9.24 -2.52 -2.29
CA GLU A 36 9.16 -3.23 -1.01
C GLU A 36 7.69 -3.58 -0.70
N LEU A 37 7.47 -4.77 -0.13
CA LEU A 37 6.16 -5.29 0.22
C LEU A 37 6.12 -5.65 1.71
N ASP A 38 5.14 -5.10 2.42
CA ASP A 38 4.89 -5.45 3.82
C ASP A 38 4.22 -6.84 3.94
N GLY A 39 3.37 -7.20 2.98
CA GLY A 39 2.70 -8.49 3.01
C GLY A 39 1.80 -8.77 1.82
N VAL A 40 1.26 -10.00 1.82
CA VAL A 40 0.32 -10.48 0.82
C VAL A 40 -0.84 -11.19 1.50
N CYS A 41 -2.03 -11.07 0.93
CA CYS A 41 -3.21 -11.85 1.31
C CYS A 41 -3.62 -12.72 0.12
N ALA A 42 -3.63 -14.04 0.30
CA ALA A 42 -4.28 -14.94 -0.65
C ALA A 42 -5.78 -14.63 -0.70
N LYS A 43 -6.38 -14.63 -1.90
CA LYS A 43 -7.85 -14.59 -2.01
C LYS A 43 -8.41 -15.92 -1.55
N GLU A 44 -9.62 -15.90 -0.96
CA GLU A 44 -10.34 -17.12 -0.60
C GLU A 44 -10.49 -18.05 -1.82
N GLY A 45 -10.04 -19.29 -1.61
CA GLY A 45 -9.98 -20.41 -2.53
C GLY A 45 -9.09 -21.46 -1.87
N HIS A 46 -9.65 -22.63 -1.55
CA HIS A 46 -9.02 -23.64 -0.67
C HIS A 46 -7.58 -23.99 -1.09
N ASP A 47 -7.29 -24.05 -2.40
CA ASP A 47 -5.99 -24.48 -2.92
C ASP A 47 -4.85 -23.44 -2.76
N LEU A 48 -5.18 -22.16 -2.55
CA LEU A 48 -4.16 -21.09 -2.42
C LEU A 48 -3.77 -20.81 -0.97
N LEU A 49 -4.55 -21.30 0.01
CA LEU A 49 -4.30 -21.10 1.43
C LEU A 49 -3.21 -22.02 1.97
N GLU A 50 -2.97 -23.15 1.30
CA GLU A 50 -1.93 -24.13 1.67
C GLU A 50 -0.58 -23.89 0.97
N MET A 51 -0.54 -23.02 -0.04
CA MET A 51 0.67 -22.76 -0.84
C MET A 51 1.39 -21.49 -0.39
N ASN A 52 2.71 -21.55 -0.26
CA ASN A 52 3.54 -20.40 0.10
C ASN A 52 3.75 -19.48 -1.11
N PRO A 53 3.24 -18.23 -1.09
CA PRO A 53 3.43 -17.29 -2.20
C PRO A 53 4.90 -16.93 -2.48
N LYS A 54 5.80 -17.15 -1.51
CA LYS A 54 7.25 -16.95 -1.70
C LYS A 54 7.87 -17.98 -2.65
N GLU A 55 7.29 -19.17 -2.71
CA GLU A 55 7.82 -20.31 -3.46
C GLU A 55 7.08 -20.53 -4.79
N ASN A 56 5.92 -19.89 -4.96
CA ASN A 56 5.07 -20.07 -6.13
C ASN A 56 4.60 -18.72 -6.70
N SER A 57 5.15 -18.36 -7.86
CA SER A 57 4.85 -17.10 -8.57
C SER A 57 3.40 -17.02 -9.05
N ASP A 58 2.76 -18.13 -9.42
CA ASP A 58 1.36 -18.15 -9.85
C ASP A 58 0.41 -17.84 -8.68
N VAL A 59 0.74 -18.33 -7.48
CA VAL A 59 0.03 -17.97 -6.25
C VAL A 59 0.26 -16.50 -5.92
N PHE A 60 1.51 -16.04 -5.93
CA PHE A 60 1.85 -14.64 -5.69
C PHE A 60 1.08 -13.68 -6.61
N ASN A 61 1.00 -14.00 -7.91
CA ASN A 61 0.29 -13.20 -8.91
C ASN A 61 -1.23 -13.12 -8.66
N LYS A 62 -1.80 -14.05 -7.88
CA LYS A 62 -3.22 -14.08 -7.49
C LYS A 62 -3.48 -13.40 -6.14
N CYS A 63 -2.43 -13.17 -5.35
CA CYS A 63 -2.53 -12.51 -4.05
C CYS A 63 -2.88 -11.03 -4.18
N LYS A 64 -3.52 -10.52 -3.13
CA LYS A 64 -3.66 -9.09 -2.89
C LYS A 64 -2.43 -8.59 -2.14
N LEU A 65 -1.72 -7.64 -2.73
CA LEU A 65 -0.64 -6.94 -2.03
C LEU A 65 -1.24 -5.98 -0.99
N VAL A 66 -0.67 -5.98 0.22
CA VAL A 66 -1.08 -5.13 1.32
C VAL A 66 0.08 -4.29 1.84
N GLU A 67 -0.23 -3.07 2.24
CA GLU A 67 0.73 -2.16 2.86
C GLU A 67 0.29 -1.89 4.31
N VAL A 68 1.21 -2.03 5.26
CA VAL A 68 0.97 -1.81 6.68
C VAL A 68 1.50 -0.43 7.05
N LYS A 69 0.64 0.39 7.65
CA LYS A 69 1.01 1.72 8.13
C LYS A 69 0.59 1.93 9.56
N THR A 70 1.36 2.74 10.30
CA THR A 70 0.98 3.20 11.63
C THR A 70 0.73 4.71 11.63
N CYS A 71 -0.27 5.14 12.40
CA CYS A 71 -0.64 6.54 12.55
C CYS A 71 -1.02 6.87 13.99
N SER A 72 -0.77 8.11 14.41
CA SER A 72 -1.27 8.63 15.68
C SER A 72 -2.81 8.74 15.66
N LYS A 73 -3.46 8.23 16.71
CA LYS A 73 -4.89 8.37 16.96
C LYS A 73 -5.28 9.86 17.13
N THR A 74 -4.44 10.62 17.84
CA THR A 74 -4.60 12.06 18.03
C THR A 74 -4.60 12.83 16.71
N GLN A 75 -3.77 12.41 15.75
CA GLN A 75 -3.70 13.01 14.42
C GLN A 75 -4.89 12.64 13.52
N GLN A 76 -5.59 11.54 13.80
CA GLN A 76 -6.83 11.19 13.11
C GLN A 76 -7.96 12.17 13.49
N ASN A 77 -8.13 12.49 14.78
CA ASN A 77 -9.30 13.19 15.29
C ASN A 77 -9.22 14.73 15.21
N LYS A 78 -8.04 15.31 15.01
CA LYS A 78 -7.89 16.77 14.90
C LYS A 78 -8.23 17.25 13.48
N ILE A 79 -9.39 17.90 13.36
CA ILE A 79 -9.89 18.63 12.16
C ILE A 79 -8.83 19.61 11.60
N GLY A 80 -7.87 20.08 12.40
CA GLY A 80 -6.80 21.00 12.01
C GLY A 80 -5.61 20.42 11.24
N HIS A 81 -5.50 19.10 11.03
CA HIS A 81 -4.30 18.50 10.41
C HIS A 81 -4.37 18.39 8.87
N TRP A 82 -4.88 19.42 8.18
CA TRP A 82 -4.96 19.50 6.71
C TRP A 82 -3.63 19.15 6.01
N GLY A 83 -2.49 19.58 6.56
CA GLY A 83 -1.16 19.26 6.02
C GLY A 83 -0.75 17.79 6.17
N PHE A 84 -1.15 17.13 7.27
CA PHE A 84 -0.82 15.73 7.53
C PHE A 84 -1.73 14.78 6.75
N ARG A 85 -3.04 15.04 6.77
CA ARG A 85 -4.04 14.28 6.01
C ARG A 85 -3.82 14.41 4.50
N LYS A 86 -3.29 15.53 4.00
CA LYS A 86 -3.00 15.72 2.57
C LYS A 86 -1.64 15.16 2.15
N ASN A 87 -0.58 15.37 2.92
CA ASN A 87 0.75 14.94 2.48
C ASN A 87 1.01 13.45 2.71
N LYS A 88 0.54 12.87 3.82
CA LYS A 88 0.80 11.46 4.14
C LYS A 88 0.00 10.53 3.23
N SER A 89 -1.30 10.76 3.10
CA SER A 89 -2.18 10.02 2.19
C SER A 89 -1.73 10.10 0.73
N ARG A 90 -1.19 11.24 0.26
CA ARG A 90 -0.60 11.35 -1.08
C ARG A 90 0.57 10.40 -1.24
N ARG A 91 1.49 10.40 -0.28
CA ARG A 91 2.68 9.54 -0.30
C ARG A 91 2.24 8.08 -0.29
N TRP A 92 1.30 7.73 0.55
CA TRP A 92 0.71 6.39 0.60
C TRP A 92 0.05 6.01 -0.73
N TRP A 93 -0.74 6.92 -1.31
CA TRP A 93 -1.36 6.69 -2.60
C TRP A 93 -0.33 6.47 -3.71
N VAL A 94 0.70 7.30 -3.81
CA VAL A 94 1.75 7.12 -4.84
C VAL A 94 2.49 5.80 -4.62
N GLN A 95 2.87 5.50 -3.37
CA GLN A 95 3.55 4.25 -3.03
C GLN A 95 2.69 3.04 -3.40
N GLY A 96 1.42 3.02 -2.99
CA GLY A 96 0.53 1.91 -3.28
C GLY A 96 0.18 1.79 -4.77
N ALA A 97 0.04 2.90 -5.48
CA ALA A 97 -0.29 2.89 -6.90
C ALA A 97 0.85 2.31 -7.74
N LEU A 98 2.10 2.66 -7.41
CA LEU A 98 3.27 2.07 -8.05
C LEU A 98 3.49 0.63 -7.55
N GLY A 99 3.44 0.37 -6.25
CA GLY A 99 3.62 -0.96 -5.68
C GLY A 99 2.53 -1.99 -6.02
N GLY A 100 1.47 -1.61 -6.73
CA GLY A 100 0.33 -2.51 -7.01
C GLY A 100 -0.47 -2.90 -5.77
N VAL A 101 -0.39 -2.10 -4.70
CA VAL A 101 -1.06 -2.35 -3.42
C VAL A 101 -2.57 -2.22 -3.58
N SER A 102 -3.27 -3.22 -3.08
CA SER A 102 -4.73 -3.28 -3.13
C SER A 102 -5.39 -2.66 -1.89
N ASN A 103 -4.77 -2.79 -0.72
CA ASN A 103 -5.31 -2.38 0.56
C ASN A 103 -4.21 -1.88 1.51
N PHE A 104 -4.56 -0.89 2.32
CA PHE A 104 -3.75 -0.44 3.45
C PHE A 104 -4.33 -0.99 4.75
N VAL A 105 -3.49 -1.60 5.57
CA VAL A 105 -3.80 -1.97 6.95
C VAL A 105 -3.21 -0.88 7.85
N VAL A 106 -4.07 -0.06 8.43
CA VAL A 106 -3.63 1.10 9.22
C VAL A 106 -3.87 0.87 10.69
N GLY A 107 -2.79 0.76 11.47
CA GLY A 107 -2.82 0.75 12.92
C GLY A 107 -2.81 2.17 13.50
N TYR A 108 -3.84 2.53 14.26
CA TYR A 108 -3.87 3.79 15.01
C TYR A 108 -3.31 3.58 16.41
N ARG A 109 -2.14 4.15 16.64
CA ARG A 109 -1.47 4.12 17.94
C ARG A 109 -1.89 5.29 18.80
N ASP A 110 -2.08 5.00 20.07
CA ASP A 110 -2.13 6.00 21.12
C ASP A 110 -0.71 6.56 21.33
N ASP A 111 -0.57 7.89 21.34
CA ASP A 111 0.75 8.52 21.39
C ASP A 111 1.37 8.48 22.79
N ALA A 112 0.55 8.39 23.84
CA ALA A 112 1.03 8.37 25.22
C ALA A 112 1.58 6.98 25.59
N THR A 113 0.93 5.92 25.13
CA THR A 113 1.30 4.53 25.41
C THR A 113 2.14 3.90 24.30
N GLY A 114 2.10 4.45 23.08
CA GLY A 114 2.72 3.88 21.88
C GLY A 114 1.96 2.69 21.29
N LEU A 115 0.90 2.20 21.95
CA LEU A 115 0.19 0.99 21.58
C LEU A 115 -0.84 1.25 20.47
N VAL A 116 -0.88 0.36 19.46
CA VAL A 116 -1.97 0.32 18.48
C VAL A 116 -3.26 -0.07 19.20
N LYS A 117 -4.27 0.80 19.15
CA LYS A 117 -5.58 0.57 19.77
C LYS A 117 -6.66 0.19 18.78
N GLU A 118 -6.47 0.55 17.52
CA GLU A 118 -7.42 0.26 16.44
C GLU A 118 -6.66 -0.09 15.17
N VAL A 119 -7.23 -1.00 14.38
CA VAL A 119 -6.72 -1.37 13.07
C VAL A 119 -7.85 -1.19 12.06
N GLU A 120 -7.53 -0.62 10.92
CA GLU A 120 -8.49 -0.36 9.87
C GLU A 120 -7.97 -0.77 8.50
N ASN A 121 -8.82 -1.47 7.75
CA ASN A 121 -8.56 -1.82 6.36
C ASN A 121 -9.11 -0.73 5.44
N ILE A 122 -8.23 -0.13 4.64
CA ILE A 122 -8.59 0.93 3.70
C ILE A 122 -8.27 0.44 2.29
N PRO A 123 -9.28 0.13 1.46
CA PRO A 123 -9.05 -0.14 0.06
C PRO A 123 -8.33 1.03 -0.62
N MET A 124 -7.34 0.74 -1.47
CA MET A 124 -6.57 1.76 -2.17
C MET A 124 -7.48 2.75 -2.93
N LYS A 125 -8.55 2.21 -3.55
CA LYS A 125 -9.58 2.99 -4.25
C LYS A 125 -10.41 3.92 -3.37
N ASP A 126 -10.37 3.77 -2.05
CA ASP A 126 -11.16 4.58 -1.10
C ASP A 126 -10.27 5.50 -0.25
N LEU A 127 -8.94 5.37 -0.39
CA LEU A 127 -7.95 6.17 0.35
C LEU A 127 -8.15 7.68 0.16
N TYR A 128 -8.44 8.12 -1.07
CA TYR A 128 -8.68 9.55 -1.35
C TYR A 128 -9.99 10.07 -0.74
N LYS A 129 -11.06 9.25 -0.73
CA LYS A 129 -12.35 9.61 -0.15
C LYS A 129 -12.20 9.84 1.34
N LYS A 130 -11.54 8.89 2.00
CA LYS A 130 -11.35 8.90 3.45
C LYS A 130 -10.64 10.15 3.97
N TYR A 131 -9.57 10.55 3.29
CA TYR A 131 -8.80 11.72 3.71
C TYR A 131 -9.30 13.03 3.09
N GLY A 132 -10.43 13.01 2.39
CA GLY A 132 -11.11 14.20 1.85
C GLY A 132 -10.32 14.86 0.73
N LEU A 133 -9.68 14.08 -0.13
CA LEU A 133 -8.71 14.61 -1.09
C LEU A 133 -9.26 14.63 -2.50
N VAL A 134 -9.33 15.84 -3.06
CA VAL A 134 -9.49 16.05 -4.50
C VAL A 134 -8.09 16.11 -5.12
N TRP A 135 -7.52 14.95 -5.44
CA TRP A 135 -6.34 14.89 -6.30
C TRP A 135 -6.79 14.86 -7.75
N ARG A 136 -6.23 15.73 -8.59
CA ARG A 136 -6.19 15.43 -10.02
C ARG A 136 -5.08 14.41 -10.22
N VAL A 137 -5.45 13.13 -10.27
CA VAL A 137 -4.53 11.99 -10.47
C VAL A 137 -3.59 12.24 -11.65
N GLY A 138 -4.09 12.89 -12.71
CA GLY A 138 -3.28 13.32 -13.86
C GLY A 138 -2.10 14.24 -13.49
N ILE A 139 -2.24 15.19 -12.57
CA ILE A 139 -1.17 16.19 -12.29
C ILE A 139 0.06 15.56 -11.61
N GLN A 140 -0.08 14.44 -10.90
CA GLN A 140 1.07 13.79 -10.24
C GLN A 140 1.89 12.91 -11.18
N VAL A 141 1.23 12.21 -12.11
CA VAL A 141 1.92 11.47 -13.18
C VAL A 141 2.63 12.45 -14.13
N LEU A 142 1.98 13.59 -14.41
CA LEU A 142 2.45 14.63 -15.34
C LEU A 142 3.54 15.57 -14.79
N ARG A 143 3.91 15.49 -13.50
CA ARG A 143 5.03 16.29 -12.95
C ARG A 143 6.37 15.55 -12.95
N GLY A 144 6.35 14.24 -13.18
CA GLY A 144 7.57 13.43 -13.39
C GLY A 144 7.95 13.26 -14.86
N PHE A 145 7.06 13.62 -15.80
CA PHE A 145 7.24 13.46 -17.23
C PHE A 145 6.62 14.65 -17.97
N PRO A 146 7.28 15.23 -19.00
CA PRO A 146 6.66 16.27 -19.81
C PRO A 146 5.37 15.75 -20.45
N VAL A 147 4.32 16.58 -20.35
CA VAL A 147 2.96 16.28 -20.81
C VAL A 147 2.98 16.10 -22.33
N THR A 148 2.75 14.88 -22.81
CA THR A 148 2.17 14.66 -24.14
C THR A 148 0.76 14.13 -23.96
N SER A 149 -0.15 14.72 -24.74
CA SER A 149 -1.58 14.51 -24.73
C SER A 149 -1.92 13.10 -25.19
N GLU A 150 -2.13 12.17 -24.26
CA GLU A 150 -2.91 10.93 -24.45
C GLU A 150 -2.92 10.17 -23.12
N ALA A 151 -3.91 10.47 -22.27
CA ALA A 151 -4.15 9.76 -21.01
C ALA A 151 -5.51 9.07 -21.08
N GLU A 152 -5.65 8.14 -22.02
CA GLU A 152 -6.66 7.09 -21.96
C GLU A 152 -5.99 5.79 -21.53
N GLY A 153 -6.59 5.08 -20.57
CA GLY A 153 -6.17 3.73 -20.20
C GLY A 153 -5.59 3.56 -18.79
N PHE A 154 -6.35 3.94 -17.76
CA PHE A 154 -6.31 3.21 -16.49
C PHE A 154 -7.50 2.23 -16.46
N GLY A 155 -7.37 1.16 -17.24
CA GLY A 155 -8.29 0.04 -17.26
C GLY A 155 -7.50 -1.21 -17.64
N ARG A 156 -7.53 -2.22 -16.78
CA ARG A 156 -7.32 -3.60 -17.23
C ARG A 156 -8.57 -4.05 -17.97
#